data_AF-A0AAV1D699-F1
#
_entry.id   AF-A0AAV1D699-F1
#
_cell.length_a   1.000
_cell.length_b   1.000
_cell.length_c   1.000
_cell.angle_alpha   90.00
_cell.angle_beta   90.00
_cell.angle_gamma   90.00
#
_symmetry.space_group_name_H-M   'P 1'
#
loop_
_entity.id
_entity.type
_entity.pdbx_description
1 polymer ?
#
loop_
_entity_poly.entity_id
_entity_poly.type
_entity_poly.pdbx_seq_one_letter_code
_entity_poly.pdbx_strand_id
1 'polypeptide(L)'
;MLFLSLLARFVFSRHPVKERIRSLNCVGRNIGGTESDAVGDIEDSAHDWSCQRKKSKVNESLFDRFRRSRGLSVTDLTGTEWCEKQMEFVLCRGRPKPTKAMQAGSARHAELEEEVIKRVKIGATTAEDRWALKFANFIIGANQLLLKGLTRELPL
;
A
#
# COMPACT_ATOMS: atom_id res chain seq x y z
N MET A 1 -28.07 -4.39 31.95
CA MET A 1 -28.53 -4.37 30.54
C MET A 1 -28.24 -3.06 29.78
N LEU A 2 -27.52 -2.07 30.35
CA LEU A 2 -27.21 -0.80 29.66
C LEU A 2 -25.72 -0.57 29.33
N PHE A 3 -24.82 -1.49 29.71
CA PHE A 3 -23.37 -1.30 29.52
C PHE A 3 -22.81 -1.84 28.19
N LEU A 4 -23.56 -2.65 27.42
CA LEU A 4 -23.07 -3.21 26.15
C LEU A 4 -23.41 -2.38 24.89
N SER A 5 -24.28 -1.37 25.00
CA SER A 5 -24.72 -0.59 23.83
C SER A 5 -23.79 0.56 23.45
N LEU A 6 -22.77 0.86 24.28
CA LEU A 6 -21.95 2.07 24.12
C LEU A 6 -20.64 1.87 23.33
N LEU A 7 -20.23 0.64 23.03
CA LEU A 7 -19.00 0.36 22.27
C LEU A 7 -19.19 0.37 20.73
N ALA A 8 -20.41 0.64 20.24
CA ALA A 8 -20.78 0.33 18.86
C ALA A 8 -20.49 1.41 17.80
N ARG A 9 -19.77 2.50 18.12
CA ARG A 9 -19.69 3.69 17.23
C ARG A 9 -18.35 4.42 17.22
N PHE A 10 -17.23 3.72 17.24
CA PHE A 10 -15.94 4.38 17.10
C PHE A 10 -15.11 3.74 16.00
N VAL A 11 -14.83 4.48 14.93
CA VAL A 11 -13.73 4.15 14.02
C VAL A 11 -12.80 5.34 13.94
N PHE A 12 -11.51 5.04 14.05
CA PHE A 12 -10.44 6.00 14.25
C PHE A 12 -9.89 6.45 12.91
N SER A 13 -9.93 7.76 12.65
CA SER A 13 -9.31 8.38 11.48
C SER A 13 -7.86 8.76 11.78
N ARG A 14 -6.92 8.25 10.96
CA ARG A 14 -5.49 8.60 11.03
C ARG A 14 -5.24 10.03 10.54
N HIS A 15 -4.35 10.75 11.21
CA HIS A 15 -3.68 11.93 10.62
C HIS A 15 -2.85 11.52 9.38
N PRO A 16 -2.71 12.41 8.38
CA PRO A 16 -1.93 12.12 7.18
C PRO A 16 -0.44 11.97 7.54
N VAL A 17 0.12 10.79 7.26
CA VAL A 17 1.58 10.62 7.20
C VAL A 17 2.05 11.44 6.01
N LYS A 18 2.85 12.49 6.24
CA LYS A 18 3.55 13.22 5.17
C LYS A 18 4.35 12.20 4.34
N GLU A 19 3.85 11.84 3.18
CA GLU A 19 4.62 11.07 2.20
C GLU A 19 5.80 11.96 1.80
N ARG A 20 7.00 11.55 2.20
CA ARG A 20 8.24 12.18 1.76
C ARG A 20 8.40 11.83 0.29
N ILE A 21 7.87 12.68 -0.60
CA ILE A 21 8.16 12.62 -2.03
C ILE A 21 9.66 12.89 -2.16
N ARG A 22 10.47 11.83 -2.22
CA ARG A 22 11.84 11.94 -2.72
C ARG A 22 11.71 12.08 -4.24
N SER A 23 11.84 13.30 -4.74
CA SER A 23 12.05 13.54 -6.16
C SER A 23 13.34 12.82 -6.55
N LEU A 24 13.21 11.70 -7.27
CA LEU A 24 14.35 10.99 -7.83
C LEU A 24 14.36 11.26 -9.33
N ASN A 25 15.44 11.88 -9.78
CA ASN A 25 15.71 12.08 -11.19
C ASN A 25 15.75 10.72 -11.89
N CYS A 26 14.92 10.57 -12.92
CA CYS A 26 14.97 9.43 -13.81
C CYS A 26 16.24 9.60 -14.67
N VAL A 27 17.30 8.85 -14.37
CA VAL A 27 18.44 8.75 -15.29
C VAL A 27 17.93 8.09 -16.56
N GLY A 28 17.95 8.82 -17.68
CA GLY A 28 17.61 8.30 -18.99
C GLY A 28 18.52 7.12 -19.32
N ARG A 29 17.93 5.97 -19.66
CA ARG A 29 18.68 4.88 -20.27
C ARG A 29 19.05 5.31 -21.69
N ASN A 30 20.35 5.48 -21.94
CA ASN A 30 20.88 5.37 -23.29
C ASN A 30 20.57 3.96 -23.79
N ILE A 31 19.83 3.88 -24.90
CA ILE A 31 19.66 2.65 -25.67
C ILE A 31 21.00 2.41 -26.36
N GLY A 32 21.81 1.51 -25.79
CA GLY A 32 22.97 0.91 -26.44
C GLY A 32 22.84 -0.59 -26.23
N GLY A 33 22.48 -1.30 -27.30
CA GLY A 33 22.29 -2.74 -27.27
C GLY A 33 23.62 -3.49 -27.16
N THR A 34 23.61 -4.56 -26.37
CA THR A 34 24.33 -5.82 -26.60
C THR A 34 23.64 -6.88 -25.75
N GLU A 35 23.10 -7.90 -26.40
CA GLU A 35 22.51 -9.11 -25.82
C GLU A 35 23.51 -9.84 -24.92
N SER A 36 23.04 -10.32 -23.77
CA SER A 36 23.48 -11.55 -23.10
C SER A 36 22.56 -11.77 -21.89
N ASP A 37 21.38 -12.32 -22.17
CA ASP A 37 20.42 -12.75 -21.15
C ASP A 37 20.95 -13.99 -20.43
N ALA A 38 21.69 -13.78 -19.34
CA ALA A 38 21.89 -14.82 -18.33
C ALA A 38 20.77 -14.72 -17.31
N VAL A 39 19.59 -15.25 -17.68
CA VAL A 39 18.53 -15.57 -16.72
C VAL A 39 19.00 -16.79 -15.97
N GLY A 40 19.49 -16.62 -14.74
CA GLY A 40 19.80 -17.74 -13.85
C GLY A 40 18.52 -18.53 -13.58
N ASP A 41 18.55 -19.84 -13.84
CA ASP A 41 17.47 -20.75 -13.52
C ASP A 41 17.50 -21.14 -12.04
N ILE A 42 16.42 -21.77 -11.58
CA ILE A 42 16.15 -21.98 -10.15
C ILE A 42 16.98 -23.12 -9.54
N GLU A 43 17.79 -23.81 -10.34
CA GLU A 43 18.46 -25.06 -9.95
C GLU A 43 19.92 -24.87 -9.48
N ASP A 44 20.52 -23.69 -9.65
CA ASP A 44 21.93 -23.43 -9.33
C ASP A 44 22.24 -23.12 -7.84
N SER A 45 21.24 -23.16 -6.95
CA SER A 45 21.40 -22.78 -5.54
C SER A 45 21.57 -23.98 -4.61
N ALA A 46 22.62 -24.77 -4.84
CA ALA A 46 23.08 -25.78 -3.89
C ALA A 46 24.62 -25.87 -3.84
N HIS A 47 25.30 -24.80 -3.40
CA HIS A 47 26.57 -24.95 -2.70
C HIS A 47 26.85 -23.77 -1.75
N ASP A 48 27.40 -24.13 -0.61
CA ASP A 48 27.33 -23.45 0.68
C ASP A 48 28.41 -22.37 0.91
N TRP A 49 28.07 -21.40 1.77
CA TRP A 49 28.90 -20.55 2.65
C TRP A 49 30.24 -19.96 2.18
N SER A 50 30.22 -18.78 1.52
CA SER A 50 31.20 -17.70 1.77
C SER A 50 30.68 -16.31 1.36
N CYS A 51 30.53 -15.43 2.35
CA CYS A 51 30.06 -14.05 2.20
C CYS A 51 31.18 -13.10 1.77
N GLN A 52 31.56 -13.11 0.49
CA GLN A 52 32.20 -11.93 -0.15
C GLN A 52 31.78 -11.80 -1.62
N ARG A 53 30.49 -11.86 -1.90
CA ARG A 53 29.98 -11.44 -3.21
C ARG A 53 29.98 -9.92 -3.24
N LYS A 54 30.98 -9.32 -3.91
CA LYS A 54 30.89 -7.95 -4.43
C LYS A 54 29.52 -7.85 -5.10
N LYS A 55 28.57 -7.13 -4.48
CA LYS A 55 27.28 -6.83 -5.10
C LYS A 55 27.61 -5.98 -6.33
N SER A 56 27.72 -6.64 -7.48
CA SER A 56 27.49 -5.97 -8.75
C SER A 56 26.19 -5.21 -8.57
N LYS A 57 26.15 -3.97 -9.07
CA LYS A 57 25.00 -3.08 -8.99
C LYS A 57 23.90 -3.63 -9.91
N VAL A 58 23.40 -4.82 -9.59
CA VAL A 58 22.23 -5.43 -10.19
C VAL A 58 21.12 -4.41 -10.00
N ASN A 59 20.47 -4.05 -11.10
CA ASN A 59 19.35 -3.12 -11.10
C ASN A 59 18.41 -3.47 -9.94
N GLU A 60 18.32 -2.60 -8.92
CA GLU A 60 17.40 -2.82 -7.80
C GLU A 60 15.99 -3.07 -8.36
N SER A 61 15.27 -4.05 -7.80
CA SER A 61 13.90 -4.31 -8.23
C SER A 61 13.05 -3.04 -8.04
N LEU A 62 12.05 -2.83 -8.89
CA LEU A 62 11.15 -1.68 -8.75
C LEU A 62 10.45 -1.68 -7.39
N PHE A 63 10.20 -2.87 -6.83
CA PHE A 63 9.63 -3.03 -5.51
C PHE A 63 10.59 -2.53 -4.41
N ASP A 64 11.85 -2.97 -4.43
CA ASP A 64 12.86 -2.53 -3.45
C ASP A 64 13.11 -1.03 -3.52
N ARG A 65 13.06 -0.45 -4.72
CA ARG A 65 13.30 0.97 -4.94
C ARG A 65 12.15 1.84 -4.43
N PHE A 66 10.91 1.49 -4.76
CA PHE A 66 9.75 2.36 -4.53
C PHE A 66 8.87 1.94 -3.35
N ARG A 67 8.90 0.68 -2.94
CA ARG A 67 8.00 0.10 -1.91
C ARG A 67 8.73 -0.61 -0.77
N ARG A 68 10.02 -0.32 -0.50
CA ARG A 68 10.75 -0.94 0.64
C ARG A 68 10.05 -0.86 1.99
N SER A 69 9.31 0.21 2.25
CA SER A 69 8.63 0.46 3.52
C SER A 69 7.12 0.19 3.49
N ARG A 70 6.56 -0.27 2.36
CA ARG A 70 5.12 -0.54 2.18
C ARG A 70 4.93 -1.93 1.56
N GLY A 71 3.89 -2.65 1.97
CA GLY A 71 3.50 -3.90 1.32
C GLY A 71 3.01 -3.67 -0.12
N LEU A 72 2.97 -4.75 -0.90
CA LEU A 72 2.33 -4.75 -2.22
C LEU A 72 0.83 -4.49 -2.05
N SER A 73 0.29 -3.51 -2.78
CA SER A 73 -1.15 -3.25 -2.80
C SER A 73 -1.82 -3.91 -4.00
N VAL A 74 -3.14 -4.11 -3.92
CA VAL A 74 -3.93 -4.65 -5.05
C VAL A 74 -3.77 -3.80 -6.31
N THR A 75 -3.65 -2.47 -6.18
CA THR A 75 -3.40 -1.58 -7.32
C THR A 75 -2.05 -1.84 -7.98
N ASP A 76 -1.06 -2.30 -7.23
CA ASP A 76 0.27 -2.57 -7.75
C ASP A 76 0.26 -3.87 -8.54
N LEU A 77 -0.42 -4.89 -8.03
CA LEU A 77 -0.63 -6.15 -8.73
C LEU A 77 -1.44 -5.93 -10.02
N THR A 78 -2.63 -5.34 -9.94
CA THR A 78 -3.48 -5.17 -11.12
C THR A 78 -2.86 -4.23 -12.16
N GLY A 79 -2.09 -3.24 -11.73
CA GLY A 79 -1.39 -2.34 -12.63
C GLY A 79 -0.22 -3.00 -13.36
N THR A 80 0.50 -3.93 -12.72
CA THR A 80 1.54 -4.72 -13.42
C THR A 80 0.92 -5.71 -14.39
N GLU A 81 -0.18 -6.37 -14.02
CA GLU A 81 -0.89 -7.31 -14.90
C GLU A 81 -1.42 -6.62 -16.17
N TRP A 82 -1.92 -5.39 -16.07
CA TRP A 82 -2.42 -4.66 -17.23
C TRP A 82 -1.29 -4.24 -18.18
N CYS A 83 -0.26 -3.59 -17.65
CA CYS A 83 0.91 -3.18 -18.41
C CYS A 83 2.08 -2.85 -17.47
N GLU A 84 3.11 -3.70 -17.48
CA GLU A 84 4.33 -3.52 -16.69
C GLU A 84 4.97 -2.14 -16.91
N LYS A 85 5.04 -1.69 -18.18
CA LYS A 85 5.64 -0.41 -18.53
C LYS A 85 4.85 0.77 -17.97
N GLN A 86 3.52 0.67 -17.95
CA GLN A 86 2.66 1.69 -17.33
C GLN A 86 2.93 1.79 -15.83
N MET A 87 3.10 0.65 -15.13
CA MET A 87 3.47 0.65 -13.71
C MET A 87 4.83 1.31 -13.48
N GLU A 88 5.84 1.00 -14.31
CA GLU A 88 7.16 1.65 -14.24
C GLU A 88 7.05 3.18 -14.39
N PHE A 89 6.24 3.65 -15.35
CA PHE A 89 6.00 5.08 -15.54
C PHE A 89 5.31 5.71 -14.32
N VAL A 90 4.29 5.06 -13.76
CA VAL A 90 3.58 5.56 -12.57
C VAL A 90 4.53 5.65 -11.37
N LEU A 91 5.42 4.67 -11.20
CA LEU A 91 6.42 4.67 -10.13
C LEU A 91 7.48 5.75 -10.31
N CYS A 92 8.01 5.91 -11.53
CA CYS A 92 9.10 6.85 -11.81
C CYS A 92 8.64 8.31 -11.98
N ARG A 93 7.48 8.54 -12.60
CA ARG A 93 6.95 9.88 -12.96
C ARG A 93 5.81 10.34 -12.06
N GLY A 94 5.27 9.44 -11.23
CA GLY A 94 4.12 9.71 -10.37
C GLY A 94 2.79 9.37 -11.03
N ARG A 95 1.73 9.37 -10.22
CA ARG A 95 0.36 9.11 -10.69
C ARG A 95 -0.20 10.33 -11.44
N PRO A 96 -1.00 10.09 -12.50
CA PRO A 96 -1.72 11.18 -13.16
C PRO A 96 -2.68 11.87 -12.18
N LYS A 97 -2.99 13.15 -12.46
CA LYS A 97 -3.93 13.92 -11.63
C LYS A 97 -5.32 13.26 -11.66
N PRO A 98 -6.03 13.20 -10.52
CA PRO A 98 -7.34 12.57 -10.46
C PRO A 98 -8.36 13.37 -11.30
N THR A 99 -9.11 12.65 -12.13
CA THR A 99 -10.18 13.24 -12.96
C THR A 99 -11.38 13.65 -12.11
N LYS A 100 -12.27 14.50 -12.66
CA LYS A 100 -13.51 14.91 -11.96
C LYS A 100 -14.36 13.69 -11.54
N ALA A 101 -14.45 12.68 -12.40
CA ALA A 101 -15.17 11.44 -12.10
C ALA A 101 -14.53 10.65 -10.95
N MET A 102 -13.20 10.56 -10.90
CA MET A 102 -12.49 9.90 -9.79
C MET A 102 -12.75 10.62 -8.46
N GLN A 103 -12.71 11.96 -8.45
CA GLN A 103 -12.97 12.75 -7.25
C GLN A 103 -14.42 12.59 -6.77
N ALA A 104 -15.38 12.60 -7.69
CA ALA A 104 -16.78 12.34 -7.38
C ALA A 104 -16.99 10.93 -6.82
N GLY A 105 -16.30 9.92 -7.38
CA GLY A 105 -16.29 8.57 -6.85
C GLY A 105 -15.76 8.52 -5.41
N SER A 106 -14.59 9.12 -5.16
CA SER A 106 -14.01 9.17 -3.81
C SER A 106 -14.89 9.90 -2.80
N ALA A 107 -15.53 11.00 -3.20
CA ALA A 107 -16.46 11.75 -2.34
C ALA A 107 -17.68 10.90 -1.97
N ARG A 108 -18.28 10.20 -2.94
CA ARG A 108 -19.40 9.31 -2.71
C ARG A 108 -19.03 8.16 -1.78
N HIS A 109 -17.86 7.53 -1.97
CA HIS A 109 -17.39 6.48 -1.06
C HIS A 109 -17.26 7.00 0.38
N ALA A 110 -16.69 8.20 0.56
CA ALA A 110 -16.54 8.81 1.88
C ALA A 110 -17.90 9.10 2.57
N GLU A 111 -18.87 9.63 1.83
CA GLU A 111 -20.23 9.88 2.33
C GLU A 111 -20.91 8.56 2.75
N LEU A 112 -20.86 7.56 1.88
CA LEU A 112 -21.40 6.23 2.13
C LEU A 112 -20.72 5.54 3.32
N GLU A 113 -19.43 5.73 3.53
CA GLU A 113 -18.77 5.20 4.72
C GLU A 113 -19.27 5.89 6.01
N GLU A 114 -19.51 7.20 5.97
CA GLU A 114 -19.98 7.97 7.13
C GLU A 114 -21.37 7.57 7.61
N GLU A 115 -22.24 7.12 6.69
CA GLU A 115 -23.56 6.55 7.02
C GLU A 115 -23.46 5.34 7.96
N VAL A 116 -22.48 4.47 7.73
CA VAL A 116 -22.31 3.22 8.49
C VAL A 116 -21.40 3.43 9.69
N ILE A 117 -20.34 4.22 9.51
CA ILE A 117 -19.20 4.33 10.41
C ILE A 117 -18.82 5.79 10.62
N LYS A 118 -18.96 6.28 11.86
CA LYS A 118 -18.51 7.63 12.24
C LYS A 118 -17.01 7.67 12.48
N ARG A 119 -16.32 8.56 11.75
CA ARG A 119 -14.86 8.76 11.86
C ARG A 119 -14.52 9.73 12.99
N VAL A 120 -13.73 9.28 13.97
CA VAL A 120 -13.25 10.09 15.09
C VAL A 120 -11.75 10.35 14.96
N LYS A 121 -11.32 11.60 15.13
CA LYS A 121 -9.91 12.01 15.05
C LYS A 121 -9.20 11.72 16.36
N ILE A 122 -8.14 10.92 16.32
CA ILE A 122 -7.41 10.50 17.52
C ILE A 122 -5.91 10.65 17.29
N GLY A 123 -5.24 11.31 18.24
CA GLY A 123 -3.80 11.53 18.20
C GLY A 123 -3.06 10.26 18.61
N ALA A 124 -2.41 9.60 17.65
CA ALA A 124 -1.52 8.48 17.93
C ALA A 124 -0.07 8.98 17.98
N THR A 125 0.57 8.84 19.14
CA THR A 125 1.94 9.32 19.38
C THR A 125 2.98 8.23 19.10
N THR A 126 2.71 7.00 19.52
CA THR A 126 3.68 5.90 19.44
C THR A 126 3.45 5.02 18.20
N ALA A 127 4.38 4.09 17.93
CA ALA A 127 4.19 3.11 16.86
C ALA A 127 3.14 2.06 17.24
N GLU A 128 3.12 1.70 18.51
CA GLU A 128 2.22 0.77 19.16
C GLU A 128 0.79 1.31 19.11
N ASP A 129 0.57 2.59 19.41
CA ASP A 129 -0.74 3.26 19.30
C ASP A 129 -1.27 3.12 17.86
N ARG A 130 -0.42 3.38 16.86
CA ARG A 130 -0.81 3.30 15.45
C ARG A 130 -1.19 1.90 15.00
N TRP A 131 -0.63 0.85 15.62
CA TRP A 131 -1.02 -0.54 15.40
C TRP A 131 -2.28 -0.90 16.18
N ALA A 132 -2.39 -0.49 17.45
CA ALA A 132 -3.60 -0.66 18.24
C ALA A 132 -4.83 -0.06 17.55
N LEU A 133 -4.69 1.13 16.95
CA LEU A 133 -5.76 1.76 16.16
C LEU A 133 -6.17 0.93 14.94
N LYS A 134 -5.21 0.30 14.25
CA LYS A 134 -5.51 -0.59 13.11
C LYS A 134 -6.28 -1.81 13.59
N PHE A 135 -5.82 -2.48 14.64
CA PHE A 135 -6.47 -3.66 15.19
C PHE A 135 -7.87 -3.35 15.73
N ALA A 136 -8.03 -2.24 16.44
CA ALA A 136 -9.34 -1.80 16.93
C ALA A 136 -10.31 -1.54 15.77
N ASN A 137 -9.87 -0.83 14.73
CA ASN A 137 -10.70 -0.58 13.54
C ASN A 137 -11.10 -1.90 12.84
N PHE A 138 -10.18 -2.87 12.75
CA PHE A 138 -10.46 -4.19 12.19
C PHE A 138 -11.48 -4.98 13.03
N ILE A 139 -11.27 -5.08 14.34
CA ILE A 139 -12.18 -5.79 15.25
C ILE A 139 -13.58 -5.18 15.20
N ILE A 140 -13.68 -3.85 15.18
CA ILE A 140 -14.96 -3.14 15.12
C ILE A 140 -15.65 -3.42 13.78
N GLY A 141 -14.93 -3.37 12.66
CA GLY A 141 -15.48 -3.71 11.34
C GLY A 141 -15.93 -5.18 11.26
N ALA A 142 -15.14 -6.11 11.78
CA ALA A 142 -15.49 -7.53 11.82
C ALA A 142 -16.75 -7.78 12.68
N ASN A 143 -16.84 -7.14 13.85
CA ASN A 143 -18.02 -7.23 14.70
C ASN A 143 -19.26 -6.58 14.06
N GLN A 144 -19.10 -5.48 13.32
CA GLN A 144 -20.19 -4.86 12.56
C GLN A 144 -20.71 -5.80 11.48
N LEU A 145 -19.81 -6.48 10.76
CA LEU A 145 -20.17 -7.47 9.76
C LEU A 145 -20.91 -8.66 10.39
N LEU A 146 -20.38 -9.21 11.50
CA LEU A 146 -20.98 -10.37 12.17
C LEU A 146 -22.34 -10.07 12.80
N LEU A 147 -22.52 -8.90 13.43
CA LEU A 147 -23.73 -8.58 14.19
C LEU A 147 -24.79 -7.88 13.34
N LYS A 148 -24.38 -7.01 12.41
CA LYS A 148 -25.31 -6.19 11.61
C LYS A 148 -25.42 -6.66 10.16
N GLY A 149 -24.55 -7.56 9.72
CA GLY A 149 -24.51 -8.04 8.34
C GLY A 149 -24.04 -7.01 7.32
N LEU A 150 -23.51 -5.87 7.76
CA LEU A 150 -23.16 -4.76 6.87
C LEU A 150 -21.86 -4.08 7.30
N THR A 151 -20.91 -3.98 6.37
CA THR A 151 -19.67 -3.18 6.47
C THR A 151 -19.23 -2.84 5.05
N ARG A 152 -18.92 -1.57 4.77
CA ARG A 152 -18.55 -1.14 3.41
C ARG A 152 -17.09 -1.40 3.09
N GLU A 153 -16.19 -1.03 4.00
CA GLU A 153 -14.75 -1.23 3.83
C GLU A 153 -14.14 -1.74 5.14
N LEU A 154 -13.28 -2.75 5.06
CA LEU A 154 -12.55 -3.29 6.20
C LEU A 154 -11.06 -2.92 6.04
N PRO A 155 -10.47 -2.19 6.99
CA PRO A 155 -9.05 -1.84 6.91
C PRO A 155 -8.18 -3.08 7.14
N LEU A 156 -7.29 -3.36 6.18
CA LEU A 156 -6.25 -4.41 6.23
C LEU A 156 -4.86 -3.77 6.33
#